data_AF-A0A5J4NMP8-F1
#
_entry.id   AF-A0A5J4NMP8-F1
#
_cell.length_a   1.000
_cell.length_b   1.000
_cell.length_c   1.000
_cell.angle_alpha   90.00
_cell.angle_beta   90.00
_cell.angle_gamma   90.00
#
_symmetry.space_group_name_H-M   'P 1'
#
loop_
_entity.id
_entity.type
_entity.pdbx_description
1 polymer ?
#
loop_
_entity_poly.entity_id
_entity_poly.type
_entity_poly.pdbx_seq_one_letter_code
_entity_poly.pdbx_strand_id
1 'polypeptide(L)'
;MGVLGKILVIIACAIGIVCTLAAIITYRNRINSDNKTGNEKAAIGCMFIAFFIFAGIAIMIFVTLCCPCSDLVVGVVAAVAGAAALLFSIGSYVAYQRPLINLHRILPLVSEWLFGGIVSGAGLLLVALTLAAS
;
A
#
# COMPACT_ATOMS: atom_id res chain seq x y z
N MET A 1 21.58 5.19 4.00
CA MET A 1 20.31 5.61 4.60
C MET A 1 20.65 6.19 5.96
N GLY A 2 20.64 7.52 6.06
CA GLY A 2 20.62 8.17 7.36
C GLY A 2 19.44 7.66 8.19
N VAL A 3 19.59 7.63 9.51
CA VAL A 3 18.56 7.15 10.47
C VAL A 3 17.19 7.77 10.20
N LEU A 4 17.17 9.05 9.79
CA LEU A 4 15.96 9.80 9.44
C LEU A 4 15.18 9.17 8.27
N GLY A 5 15.88 8.71 7.23
CA GLY A 5 15.26 8.08 6.06
C GLY A 5 14.63 6.73 6.41
N LYS A 6 15.30 5.94 7.26
CA LYS A 6 14.74 4.66 7.75
C LYS A 6 13.45 4.90 8.55
N ILE A 7 13.43 5.91 9.42
CA ILE A 7 12.24 6.27 10.21
C ILE A 7 11.08 6.71 9.30
N LEU A 8 11.35 7.56 8.31
CA LEU A 8 10.32 8.03 7.37
C LEU A 8 9.68 6.89 6.59
N VAL A 9 10.49 5.92 6.12
CA VAL A 9 9.95 4.77 5.40
C VAL A 9 9.17 3.83 6.34
N ILE A 10 9.59 3.65 7.60
CA ILE A 10 8.81 2.90 8.60
C ILE A 10 7.44 3.54 8.82
N ILE A 11 7.37 4.86 8.96
CA ILE A 11 6.11 5.59 9.15
C ILE A 11 5.22 5.42 7.90
N ALA A 12 5.77 5.59 6.70
CA ALA A 12 5.03 5.42 5.46
C ALA A 12 4.50 3.98 5.28
N CYS A 13 5.30 2.97 5.64
CA CYS A 13 4.88 1.58 5.71
C CYS A 13 3.76 1.35 6.73
N ALA A 14 3.87 1.90 7.94
CA ALA A 14 2.87 1.76 8.98
C ALA A 14 1.52 2.35 8.55
N ILE A 15 1.53 3.54 7.94
CA ILE A 15 0.34 4.16 7.37
C ILE A 15 -0.25 3.28 6.25
N GLY A 16 0.58 2.79 5.32
CA GLY A 16 0.13 1.89 4.25
C GLY A 16 -0.49 0.58 4.75
N ILE A 17 0.09 0.00 5.80
CA ILE A 17 -0.45 -1.19 6.49
C ILE A 17 -1.81 -0.88 7.10
N VAL A 18 -1.94 0.22 7.86
CA VAL A 18 -3.21 0.60 8.51
C VAL A 18 -4.28 0.88 7.46
N CYS A 19 -3.94 1.61 6.39
CA CYS A 19 -4.87 1.94 5.31
C CYS A 19 -5.37 0.67 4.58
N THR A 20 -4.48 -0.28 4.30
CA THR A 20 -4.88 -1.54 3.66
C THR A 20 -5.65 -2.47 4.61
N LEU A 21 -5.27 -2.57 5.89
CA LEU A 21 -6.02 -3.36 6.89
C LEU A 21 -7.43 -2.80 7.12
N ALA A 22 -7.54 -1.48 7.28
CA ALA A 22 -8.83 -0.83 7.52
C ALA A 22 -9.78 -1.04 6.34
N ALA A 23 -9.25 -0.97 5.11
CA ALA A 23 -10.01 -1.28 3.91
C ALA A 23 -10.49 -2.75 3.88
N ILE A 24 -9.62 -3.70 4.25
CA ILE A 24 -9.97 -5.13 4.34
C ILE A 24 -11.04 -5.39 5.41
N ILE A 25 -10.90 -4.78 6.60
CA ILE A 25 -11.86 -4.94 7.72
C ILE A 25 -13.24 -4.41 7.31
N THR A 26 -13.27 -3.23 6.69
CA THR A 26 -14.51 -2.61 6.22
C THR A 26 -15.18 -3.44 5.12
N TYR A 27 -14.40 -4.22 4.36
CA TYR A 27 -14.89 -5.09 3.30
C TYR A 27 -15.06 -6.57 3.68
N ARG A 28 -14.85 -6.93 4.95
CA ARG A 28 -14.86 -8.33 5.42
C ARG A 28 -16.13 -9.10 5.03
N ASN A 29 -17.30 -8.46 5.15
CA ASN A 29 -18.59 -9.09 4.80
C ASN A 29 -18.71 -9.36 3.29
N ARG A 30 -18.16 -8.51 2.44
CA ARG A 30 -18.12 -8.72 0.98
C ARG A 30 -17.03 -9.74 0.60
N ILE A 31 -15.91 -9.77 1.32
CA ILE A 31 -14.86 -10.78 1.17
C ILE A 31 -15.37 -12.18 1.54
N ASN A 32 -16.31 -12.32 2.46
CA ASN A 32 -16.91 -13.62 2.82
C ASN A 32 -18.17 -13.97 2.01
N SER A 33 -18.67 -13.08 1.15
CA SER A 33 -19.83 -13.36 0.29
C SER A 33 -19.46 -14.32 -0.84
N ASP A 34 -20.30 -15.30 -1.14
CA ASP A 34 -20.10 -16.25 -2.26
C ASP A 34 -20.34 -15.57 -3.63
N ASN A 35 -21.28 -14.62 -3.67
CA ASN A 35 -21.61 -13.84 -4.86
C ASN A 35 -20.68 -12.63 -5.04
N LYS A 36 -19.44 -12.87 -5.47
CA LYS A 36 -18.48 -11.80 -5.84
C LYS A 36 -18.41 -11.62 -7.35
N THR A 37 -18.54 -10.38 -7.80
CA THR A 37 -18.25 -10.03 -9.20
C THR A 37 -16.75 -10.15 -9.50
N GLY A 38 -16.37 -10.36 -10.76
CA GLY A 38 -14.96 -10.47 -11.17
C GLY A 38 -14.14 -9.24 -10.78
N ASN A 39 -14.74 -8.05 -10.81
CA ASN A 39 -14.11 -6.79 -10.41
C ASN A 39 -13.85 -6.73 -8.90
N GLU A 40 -14.76 -7.25 -8.07
CA GLU A 40 -14.56 -7.31 -6.62
C GLU A 40 -13.46 -8.32 -6.25
N LYS A 41 -13.37 -9.47 -6.94
CA LYS A 41 -12.27 -10.42 -6.74
C LYS A 41 -10.91 -9.79 -7.07
N ALA A 42 -10.83 -9.05 -8.18
CA ALA A 42 -9.62 -8.32 -8.56
C ALA A 42 -9.25 -7.23 -7.54
N ALA A 43 -10.23 -6.45 -7.06
CA ALA A 43 -10.01 -5.41 -6.05
C ALA A 43 -9.47 -5.98 -4.73
N ILE A 44 -10.08 -7.08 -4.25
CA ILE A 44 -9.64 -7.78 -3.03
C ILE A 44 -8.22 -8.33 -3.22
N GLY A 45 -7.93 -8.94 -4.37
CA GLY A 45 -6.59 -9.42 -4.70
C GLY A 45 -5.53 -8.31 -4.65
N CYS A 46 -5.80 -7.17 -5.30
CA CYS A 46 -4.90 -6.02 -5.29
C CYS A 46 -4.70 -5.43 -3.89
N MET A 47 -5.74 -5.40 -3.04
CA MET A 47 -5.60 -4.97 -1.64
C MET A 47 -4.67 -5.87 -0.84
N PHE A 48 -4.83 -7.19 -0.94
CA PHE A 48 -3.96 -8.13 -0.22
C PHE A 48 -2.52 -8.06 -0.71
N ILE A 49 -2.30 -7.96 -2.03
CA ILE A 49 -0.95 -7.79 -2.60
C ILE A 49 -0.31 -6.50 -2.10
N ALA A 50 -1.03 -5.37 -2.11
CA ALA A 50 -0.53 -4.10 -1.58
C ALA A 50 -0.18 -4.20 -0.09
N PHE A 51 -1.01 -4.85 0.72
CA PHE A 51 -0.73 -5.10 2.13
C PHE A 51 0.57 -5.88 2.33
N PHE A 52 0.77 -6.99 1.61
CA PHE A 52 1.99 -7.79 1.71
C PHE A 52 3.23 -7.02 1.26
N ILE A 53 3.12 -6.14 0.27
CA ILE A 53 4.23 -5.29 -0.16
C ILE A 53 4.60 -4.31 0.96
N PHE A 54 3.63 -3.59 1.55
CA PHE A 54 3.92 -2.66 2.65
C PHE A 54 4.50 -3.38 3.89
N ALA A 55 3.95 -4.55 4.24
CA ALA A 55 4.46 -5.37 5.33
C ALA A 55 5.88 -5.92 5.05
N GLY A 56 6.14 -6.37 3.82
CA GLY A 56 7.45 -6.87 3.39
C GLY A 56 8.54 -5.78 3.45
N ILE A 57 8.23 -4.56 3.01
CA ILE A 57 9.15 -3.42 3.11
C ILE A 57 9.40 -3.07 4.59
N ALA A 58 8.37 -3.08 5.43
CA ALA A 58 8.52 -2.81 6.86
C ALA A 58 9.48 -3.81 7.52
N ILE A 59 9.29 -5.11 7.25
CA ILE A 59 10.15 -6.17 7.79
C ILE A 59 11.59 -6.02 7.28
N MET A 60 11.78 -5.75 5.99
CA MET A 60 13.11 -5.51 5.41
C MET A 60 13.83 -4.33 6.09
N ILE A 61 13.11 -3.27 6.43
CA ILE A 61 13.70 -2.12 7.12
C ILE A 61 14.05 -2.45 8.57
N PHE A 62 13.23 -3.25 9.25
CA PHE A 62 13.59 -3.78 10.57
C PHE A 62 14.86 -4.63 10.54
N VAL A 63 15.01 -5.51 9.54
CA VAL A 63 16.22 -6.34 9.39
C VAL A 63 17.46 -5.48 9.14
N THR A 64 17.34 -4.41 8.35
CA THR A 64 18.44 -3.48 8.05
C THR A 64 18.75 -2.48 9.17
N LEU A 65 18.01 -2.51 10.29
CA LEU A 65 18.41 -1.89 11.56
C LEU A 65 19.34 -2.80 12.37
N CYS A 66 19.18 -4.12 12.24
CA CYS A 66 19.99 -5.11 12.96
C CYS A 66 21.25 -5.55 12.18
N CYS A 67 21.23 -5.47 10.85
CA CYS A 67 22.34 -5.89 9.98
C CYS A 67 22.79 -4.74 9.06
N PRO A 68 24.11 -4.47 8.93
CA PRO A 68 24.61 -3.44 8.04
C PRO A 68 24.51 -3.91 6.58
N CYS A 69 23.34 -3.76 5.97
CA CYS A 69 23.15 -3.94 4.54
C CYS A 69 23.52 -2.67 3.77
N SER A 70 23.98 -2.81 2.53
CA SER A 70 24.27 -1.68 1.65
C SER A 70 23.02 -0.83 1.45
N ASP A 71 23.11 0.42 1.89
CA ASP A 71 22.02 1.39 1.88
C ASP A 71 21.43 1.65 0.48
N LEU A 72 22.26 1.52 -0.55
CA LEU A 72 21.86 1.70 -1.95
C LEU A 72 20.91 0.58 -2.40
N VAL A 73 21.20 -0.66 -2.00
CA VAL A 73 20.36 -1.83 -2.32
C VAL A 73 19.02 -1.71 -1.59
N VAL A 74 19.02 -1.29 -0.33
CA VAL A 74 17.81 -1.11 0.47
C VAL A 74 16.93 0.01 -0.11
N GLY A 75 17.54 1.12 -0.53
CA GLY A 75 16.83 2.23 -1.16
C GLY A 75 16.17 1.84 -2.49
N VAL A 76 16.89 1.13 -3.37
CA VAL A 76 16.34 0.67 -4.66
C VAL A 76 15.21 -0.32 -4.46
N VAL A 77 15.37 -1.30 -3.56
CA VAL A 77 14.31 -2.26 -3.24
C VAL A 77 13.07 -1.57 -2.68
N ALA A 78 13.26 -0.61 -1.77
CA ALA A 78 12.15 0.18 -1.22
C ALA A 78 11.45 1.04 -2.29
N ALA A 79 12.18 1.59 -3.25
CA ALA A 79 11.61 2.39 -4.34
C ALA A 79 10.77 1.54 -5.29
N VAL A 80 11.28 0.37 -5.72
CA VAL A 80 10.55 -0.56 -6.61
C VAL A 80 9.32 -1.12 -5.90
N ALA A 81 9.46 -1.50 -4.63
CA ALA A 81 8.35 -2.02 -3.84
C ALA A 81 7.30 -0.94 -3.55
N GLY A 82 7.72 0.31 -3.27
CA GLY A 82 6.84 1.47 -3.16
C GLY A 82 6.05 1.74 -4.44
N ALA A 83 6.70 1.66 -5.61
CA ALA A 83 6.04 1.80 -6.92
C ALA A 83 4.97 0.73 -7.14
N ALA A 84 5.31 -0.53 -6.84
CA ALA A 84 4.38 -1.63 -6.94
C ALA A 84 3.18 -1.44 -6.00
N ALA A 85 3.41 -1.08 -4.73
CA ALA A 85 2.35 -0.82 -3.76
C ALA A 85 1.40 0.30 -4.21
N LEU A 86 1.95 1.34 -4.86
CA LEU A 86 1.20 2.44 -5.47
C LEU A 86 0.28 1.94 -6.58
N LEU A 87 0.83 1.17 -7.53
CA LEU A 87 0.08 0.63 -8.67
C LEU A 87 -1.04 -0.31 -8.23
N PHE A 88 -0.76 -1.19 -7.26
CA PHE A 88 -1.78 -2.09 -6.72
C PHE A 88 -2.84 -1.35 -5.91
N SER A 89 -2.48 -0.30 -5.16
CA SER A 89 -3.45 0.54 -4.44
C SER A 89 -4.36 1.29 -5.42
N ILE A 90 -3.82 1.87 -6.49
CA ILE A 90 -4.62 2.50 -7.57
C ILE A 90 -5.53 1.47 -8.25
N GLY A 91 -4.99 0.29 -8.57
CA GLY A 91 -5.76 -0.79 -9.19
C GLY A 91 -6.95 -1.22 -8.32
N SER A 92 -6.74 -1.37 -7.02
CA SER A 92 -7.82 -1.66 -6.08
C SER A 92 -8.84 -0.52 -5.96
N TYR A 93 -8.41 0.74 -6.04
CA TYR A 93 -9.30 1.90 -6.01
C TYR A 93 -10.18 1.99 -7.25
N VAL A 94 -9.61 1.83 -8.44
CA VAL A 94 -10.33 1.90 -9.72
C VAL A 94 -11.29 0.73 -9.88
N ALA A 95 -10.86 -0.48 -9.52
CA ALA A 95 -11.70 -1.67 -9.58
C ALA A 95 -12.92 -1.54 -8.65
N TYR A 96 -12.77 -0.79 -7.56
CA TYR A 96 -13.83 -0.51 -6.60
C TYR A 96 -14.76 0.63 -7.04
N GLN A 97 -14.24 1.69 -7.65
CA GLN A 97 -15.07 2.82 -8.10
C GLN A 97 -15.96 2.51 -9.31
N ARG A 98 -15.49 1.68 -10.26
CA ARG A 98 -16.26 1.34 -11.47
C ARG A 98 -17.71 0.85 -11.21
N PRO A 99 -17.96 -0.05 -10.23
CA PRO A 99 -19.33 -0.46 -9.91
C PRO A 99 -20.15 0.60 -9.15
N LEU A 100 -19.52 1.50 -8.40
CA LEU A 100 -20.21 2.52 -7.58
C LEU A 100 -20.65 3.76 -8.39
N ILE A 101 -19.92 4.14 -9.44
CA ILE A 101 -20.25 5.27 -10.32
C ILE A 101 -21.60 5.04 -11.04
N ASN A 102 -21.96 3.78 -11.30
CA ASN A 102 -23.26 3.43 -11.89
C ASN A 102 -24.45 3.56 -10.92
N LEU A 103 -24.22 3.73 -9.60
CA LEU A 103 -25.27 3.62 -8.58
C LEU A 103 -25.55 4.91 -7.79
N HIS A 104 -24.92 6.02 -8.16
CA HIS A 104 -25.14 7.38 -7.61
C HIS A 104 -25.38 7.43 -6.08
N ARG A 105 -24.51 6.78 -5.29
CA ARG A 105 -24.53 6.91 -3.83
C ARG A 105 -23.42 7.84 -3.34
N ILE A 106 -23.82 8.79 -2.49
CA ILE A 106 -22.96 9.64 -1.67
C ILE A 106 -22.43 8.77 -0.52
N LEU A 107 -21.11 8.64 -0.37
CA LEU A 107 -20.48 7.72 0.59
C LEU A 107 -19.14 8.27 1.11
N PRO A 108 -18.87 8.12 2.41
CA PRO A 108 -17.54 7.80 2.96
C PRO A 108 -17.48 6.30 3.32
N LEU A 109 -16.80 5.41 2.57
CA LEU A 109 -16.91 3.95 2.91
C LEU A 109 -15.72 2.98 2.66
N VAL A 110 -14.85 3.09 1.64
CA VAL A 110 -13.63 2.22 1.48
C VAL A 110 -12.58 2.93 0.62
N SER A 111 -13.06 3.73 -0.32
CA SER A 111 -12.29 4.62 -1.19
C SER A 111 -11.32 5.53 -0.43
N GLU A 112 -11.68 6.04 0.74
CA GLU A 112 -10.82 6.92 1.55
C GLU A 112 -9.59 6.18 2.11
N TRP A 113 -9.79 4.94 2.57
CA TRP A 113 -8.70 4.09 3.05
C TRP A 113 -7.78 3.66 1.89
N LEU A 114 -8.36 3.36 0.73
CA LEU A 114 -7.62 3.10 -0.51
C LEU A 114 -6.83 4.34 -0.96
N PHE A 115 -7.41 5.53 -0.85
CA PHE A 115 -6.73 6.80 -1.13
C PHE A 115 -5.55 7.01 -0.19
N GLY A 116 -5.71 6.69 1.10
CA GLY A 116 -4.62 6.64 2.07
C GLY A 116 -3.48 5.71 1.64
N GLY A 117 -3.79 4.53 1.08
CA GLY A 117 -2.80 3.59 0.53
C GLY A 117 -2.06 4.13 -0.72
N ILE A 118 -2.75 4.90 -1.57
CA ILE A 118 -2.15 5.58 -2.73
C ILE A 118 -1.17 6.66 -2.24
N VAL A 119 -1.58 7.49 -1.29
CA VAL A 119 -0.76 8.56 -0.72
C VAL A 119 0.46 7.99 0.02
N SER A 120 0.28 6.92 0.81
CA SER A 120 1.39 6.27 1.51
C SER A 120 2.36 5.60 0.54
N GLY A 121 1.88 4.98 -0.53
CA GLY A 121 2.72 4.40 -1.58
C GLY A 121 3.53 5.47 -2.34
N ALA A 122 2.89 6.61 -2.66
CA ALA A 122 3.56 7.74 -3.30
C ALA A 122 4.61 8.38 -2.38
N GLY A 123 4.28 8.57 -1.11
CA GLY A 123 5.21 9.05 -0.10
C GLY A 123 6.41 8.10 0.07
N LEU A 124 6.16 6.79 0.12
CA LEU A 124 7.22 5.79 0.24
C LEU A 124 8.16 5.77 -0.97
N LEU A 125 7.60 5.90 -2.18
CA LEU A 125 8.36 6.01 -3.42
C LEU A 125 9.20 7.29 -3.48
N LEU A 126 8.62 8.45 -3.12
CA LEU A 126 9.31 9.74 -3.09
C LEU A 126 10.43 9.77 -2.05
N VAL A 127 10.19 9.21 -0.87
CA VAL A 127 11.21 9.08 0.18
C VAL A 127 12.31 8.12 -0.27
N ALA A 128 11.98 6.99 -0.88
CA ALA A 128 12.98 6.05 -1.36
C ALA A 128 13.84 6.63 -2.51
N LEU A 129 13.23 7.40 -3.43
CA LEU A 129 13.96 8.07 -4.53
C LEU A 129 14.86 9.21 -4.02
N THR A 130 14.38 10.04 -3.10
CA THR A 130 15.21 11.11 -2.51
C THR A 130 16.39 10.54 -1.72
N LEU A 131 16.24 9.36 -1.13
CA LEU A 131 17.31 8.63 -0.43
C LEU A 131 18.25 7.86 -1.35
N ALA A 132 17.81 7.46 -2.56
CA ALA A 132 18.66 6.81 -3.55
C ALA A 132 19.50 7.82 -4.35
N ALA A 133 19.07 9.08 -4.41
CA ALA A 133 19.77 10.18 -5.09
C ALA A 133 20.76 10.95 -4.19
N SER A 134 20.78 10.65 -2.88
CA SER A 134 21.66 11.26 -1.87
C SER A 134 22.83 10.34 -1.50
#